data_AF-T0STQ4-F1
#
_entry.id   AF-T0STQ4-F1
#
_cell.length_a   1.000
_cell.length_b   1.000
_cell.length_c   1.000
_cell.angle_alpha   90.00
_cell.angle_beta   90.00
_cell.angle_gamma   90.00
#
_symmetry.space_group_name_H-M   'P 1'
#
loop_
_entity.id
_entity.type
_entity.pdbx_description
1 polymer ?
#
loop_
_entity_poly.entity_id
_entity_poly.type
_entity_poly.pdbx_seq_one_letter_code
_entity_poly.pdbx_strand_id
1 'polypeptide(L)'
;MAQELIEKDYETNNNMVIIKAISSTKKTFVIRLGKEDGILPGQISMFSTKNISILARAITVNRDFSQWIVVEKDSLIPFSDNQVVTLSKSVERIWTELPILQIQEKYRQIEERYARVIGKKHLTIKANFVQGFKESTSLVDEEIGKRSGVHFEAIYSKNYTSQFELGAGLRYDSEVLQKEQTNLDIPTTRLLVMLEGL
;
A
#
# COMPACT_ATOMS: atom_id res chain seq x y z
N MET A 1 -6.09 23.99 8.89
CA MET A 1 -6.07 22.53 8.70
C MET A 1 -4.81 22.01 7.98
N ALA A 2 -4.55 22.31 6.70
CA ALA A 2 -3.33 21.82 6.03
C ALA A 2 -2.02 22.48 6.55
N GLN A 3 -2.03 23.79 6.79
CA GLN A 3 -0.87 24.53 7.34
C GLN A 3 -0.55 24.09 8.79
N GLU A 4 -1.58 23.74 9.54
CA GLU A 4 -1.50 23.29 10.94
C GLU A 4 -0.90 21.88 11.07
N LEU A 5 -1.12 21.03 10.06
CA LEU A 5 -0.49 19.70 9.96
C LEU A 5 0.98 19.80 9.53
N ILE A 6 1.29 20.72 8.62
CA ILE A 6 2.65 20.99 8.17
C ILE A 6 3.51 21.53 9.33
N GLU A 7 2.99 22.48 10.11
CA GLU A 7 3.68 23.05 11.27
C GLU A 7 3.96 21.99 12.37
N LYS A 8 3.05 21.02 12.54
CA LYS A 8 3.20 19.87 13.44
C LYS A 8 4.26 18.85 12.98
N ASP A 9 4.37 18.64 11.66
CA ASP A 9 5.41 17.80 11.07
C ASP A 9 6.81 18.43 11.21
N TYR A 10 6.92 19.77 11.19
CA TYR A 10 8.18 20.47 11.42
C TYR A 10 8.65 20.38 12.88
N GLU A 11 7.76 20.39 13.89
CA GLU A 11 8.15 20.14 15.28
C GLU A 11 8.64 18.69 15.52
N THR A 12 8.12 17.72 14.75
CA THR A 12 8.45 16.30 14.93
C THR A 12 9.91 15.99 14.53
N ASN A 13 10.49 16.77 13.61
CA ASN A 13 11.90 16.66 13.21
C ASN A 13 12.90 17.24 14.22
N ASN A 14 12.44 17.98 15.24
CA ASN A 14 13.33 18.63 16.22
C ASN A 14 13.84 17.71 17.35
N ASN A 15 13.45 16.44 17.32
CA ASN A 15 13.74 15.48 18.39
C ASN A 15 14.77 14.40 17.99
N MET A 16 15.43 14.54 16.85
CA MET A 16 16.49 13.61 16.44
C MET A 16 17.82 13.93 17.13
N VAL A 17 18.43 12.92 17.74
CA VAL A 17 19.70 13.04 18.45
C VAL A 17 20.66 11.94 18.03
N ILE A 18 21.96 12.21 18.11
CA ILE A 18 23.00 11.26 17.77
C ILE A 18 23.59 10.68 19.06
N ILE A 19 23.62 9.36 19.14
CA ILE A 19 24.37 8.65 20.18
C ILE A 19 25.85 8.76 19.83
N LYS A 20 26.63 9.41 20.67
CA LYS A 20 28.07 9.65 20.41
C LYS A 20 28.96 8.51 20.82
N ALA A 21 28.62 7.87 21.94
CA ALA A 21 29.39 6.77 22.48
C ALA A 21 28.50 5.91 23.37
N ILE A 22 28.76 4.61 23.37
CA ILE A 22 28.14 3.61 24.23
C ILE A 22 29.23 3.01 25.14
N SER A 23 28.89 2.75 26.40
CA SER A 23 29.84 2.09 27.32
C SER A 23 30.15 0.67 26.87
N SER A 24 31.33 0.16 27.24
CA SER A 24 31.72 -1.24 26.99
C SER A 24 30.71 -2.25 27.56
N THR A 25 30.06 -1.90 28.68
CA THR A 25 29.01 -2.68 29.33
C THR A 25 27.64 -2.59 28.64
N LYS A 26 27.48 -1.70 27.65
CA LYS A 26 26.21 -1.37 26.98
C LYS A 26 25.08 -0.99 27.95
N LYS A 27 25.41 -0.36 29.08
CA LYS A 27 24.44 0.12 30.08
C LYS A 27 24.25 1.63 30.05
N THR A 28 25.24 2.37 29.59
CA THR A 28 25.15 3.83 29.46
C THR A 28 25.57 4.32 28.07
N PHE A 29 25.06 5.46 27.66
CA PHE A 29 25.44 6.12 26.41
C PHE A 29 25.46 7.65 26.57
N VAL A 30 26.07 8.34 25.62
CA VAL A 30 26.20 9.80 25.61
C VAL A 30 25.52 10.39 24.38
N ILE A 31 24.80 11.49 24.56
CA ILE A 31 24.27 12.32 23.46
C ILE A 31 24.85 13.72 23.55
N ARG A 32 24.96 14.40 22.39
CA ARG A 32 25.41 15.80 22.30
C ARG A 32 24.24 16.77 22.52
N LEU A 33 23.52 16.57 23.61
CA LEU A 33 22.55 17.54 24.15
C LEU A 33 22.79 17.64 25.65
N GLY A 34 22.83 18.85 26.19
CA GLY A 34 23.10 19.10 27.59
C GLY A 34 22.06 20.02 28.23
N LYS A 35 22.52 20.78 29.22
CA LYS A 35 21.69 21.71 29.99
C LYS A 35 21.15 22.85 29.13
N GLU A 36 21.91 23.32 28.13
CA GLU A 36 21.44 24.36 27.20
C GLU A 36 20.25 23.87 26.34
N ASP A 37 20.21 22.57 26.06
CA ASP A 37 19.14 21.92 25.31
C ASP A 37 17.95 21.51 26.19
N GLY A 38 17.94 21.96 27.45
CA GLY A 38 16.88 21.70 28.41
C GLY A 38 16.84 20.26 28.94
N ILE A 39 17.97 19.54 28.93
CA ILE A 39 18.09 18.24 29.62
C ILE A 39 18.34 18.48 31.11
N LEU A 40 17.61 17.77 31.97
CA LEU A 40 17.75 17.87 33.42
C LEU A 40 18.38 16.59 34.00
N PRO A 41 19.25 16.70 35.04
CA PRO A 41 19.73 15.54 35.77
C PRO A 41 18.56 14.72 36.35
N GLY A 42 18.61 13.40 36.19
CA GLY A 42 17.55 12.49 36.65
C GLY A 42 16.33 12.42 35.73
N GLN A 43 16.25 13.22 34.66
CA GLN A 43 15.18 13.15 33.67
C GLN A 43 15.12 11.76 33.05
N ILE A 44 13.91 11.22 32.91
CA ILE A 44 13.65 9.98 32.17
C ILE A 44 13.11 10.36 30.80
N SER A 45 13.65 9.74 29.74
CA SER A 45 13.22 10.00 28.37
C SER A 45 13.30 8.72 27.55
N MET A 46 12.51 8.66 26.48
CA MET A 46 12.53 7.54 25.56
C MET A 46 13.45 7.85 24.39
N PHE A 47 14.27 6.87 24.04
CA PHE A 47 15.11 6.87 22.86
C PHE A 47 14.58 5.79 21.93
N SER A 48 14.29 6.15 20.69
CA SER A 48 13.64 5.24 19.74
C SER A 48 14.25 5.28 18.35
N THR A 49 14.16 4.15 17.67
CA THR A 49 14.43 3.95 16.24
C THR A 49 13.17 3.36 15.62
N LYS A 50 13.19 3.04 14.31
CA LYS A 50 12.03 2.42 13.65
C LYS A 50 11.55 1.12 14.34
N ASN A 51 12.46 0.35 14.94
CA ASN A 51 12.17 -0.99 15.42
C ASN A 51 12.35 -1.16 16.94
N ILE A 52 13.00 -0.22 17.62
CA ILE A 52 13.45 -0.40 19.01
C ILE A 52 13.25 0.89 19.79
N SER A 53 12.71 0.78 20.99
CA SER A 53 12.51 1.88 21.94
C SER A 53 13.02 1.49 23.31
N ILE A 54 13.74 2.38 23.98
CA ILE A 54 14.22 2.18 25.36
C ILE A 54 13.95 3.42 26.21
N LEU A 55 13.73 3.20 27.50
CA LEU A 55 13.69 4.27 28.50
C LEU A 55 15.07 4.41 29.14
N ALA A 56 15.58 5.63 29.18
CA ALA A 56 16.85 5.95 29.82
C ALA A 56 16.71 7.15 30.75
N ARG A 57 17.55 7.19 31.79
CA ARG A 57 17.64 8.26 32.77
C ARG A 57 18.94 9.03 32.61
N ALA A 58 18.88 10.35 32.59
CA ALA A 58 20.06 11.21 32.57
C ALA A 58 20.80 11.10 33.92
N ILE A 59 22.03 10.57 33.91
CA ILE A 59 22.87 10.43 35.12
C ILE A 59 23.85 11.57 35.28
N THR A 60 24.34 12.12 34.17
CA THR A 60 25.27 13.25 34.17
C THR A 60 24.86 14.19 33.05
N VAL A 61 24.72 15.47 33.37
CA VAL A 61 24.33 16.50 32.42
C VAL A 61 25.31 17.65 32.56
N ASN A 62 26.04 17.91 31.48
CA ASN A 62 26.90 19.07 31.32
C ASN A 62 26.21 20.11 30.43
N ARG A 63 26.90 21.20 30.15
CA ARG A 63 26.40 22.26 29.27
C ARG A 63 26.01 21.73 27.89
N ASP A 64 26.90 20.92 27.28
CA ASP A 64 26.83 20.55 25.86
C ASP A 64 26.50 19.06 25.62
N PHE A 65 26.51 18.23 26.66
CA PHE A 65 26.26 16.80 26.54
C PHE A 65 25.62 16.21 27.79
N SER A 66 25.01 15.04 27.62
CA SER A 66 24.41 14.27 28.71
C SER A 66 24.69 12.78 28.54
N GLN A 67 24.95 12.13 29.67
CA GLN A 67 25.11 10.70 29.79
C GLN A 67 23.83 10.09 30.37
N TRP A 68 23.40 8.99 29.77
CA TRP A 68 22.14 8.33 30.05
C TRP A 68 22.38 6.87 30.42
N ILE A 69 21.61 6.36 31.39
CA ILE A 69 21.59 4.95 31.79
C ILE A 69 20.23 4.33 31.45
N VAL A 70 20.21 3.10 30.95
CA VAL A 70 18.95 2.38 30.72
C VAL A 70 18.24 2.13 32.06
N VAL A 71 16.94 2.38 32.11
CA VAL A 71 16.14 2.25 33.34
C VAL A 71 15.93 0.78 33.73
N GLU A 72 15.75 -0.08 32.73
CA GLU A 72 15.59 -1.52 32.92
C GLU A 72 16.92 -2.18 33.29
N LYS A 73 16.97 -2.82 34.47
CA LYS A 73 18.20 -3.38 35.05
C LYS A 73 18.83 -4.46 34.17
N ASP A 74 18.02 -5.27 33.50
CA ASP A 74 18.47 -6.40 32.69
C ASP A 74 18.62 -6.08 31.20
N SER A 75 18.24 -4.87 30.78
CA SER A 75 18.27 -4.47 29.37
C SER A 75 19.64 -3.91 28.97
N LEU A 76 20.05 -4.15 27.73
CA LEU A 76 21.26 -3.60 27.12
C LEU A 76 20.88 -2.55 26.09
N ILE A 77 21.75 -1.55 25.89
CA ILE A 77 21.56 -0.54 24.86
C ILE A 77 21.63 -1.22 23.49
N PRO A 78 20.55 -1.20 22.70
CA PRO A 78 20.47 -1.87 21.41
C PRO A 78 20.91 -0.96 20.25
N PHE A 79 21.50 0.19 20.58
CA PHE A 79 21.96 1.17 19.61
C PHE A 79 23.43 0.98 19.25
N SER A 80 23.86 1.63 18.17
CA SER A 80 25.26 1.71 17.75
C SER A 80 25.81 3.12 17.95
N ASP A 81 27.14 3.23 18.03
CA ASP A 81 27.81 4.54 18.04
C ASP A 81 27.48 5.31 16.75
N ASN A 82 27.30 6.62 16.88
CA ASN A 82 26.84 7.55 15.85
C ASN A 82 25.47 7.25 15.24
N GLN A 83 24.66 6.39 15.87
CA GLN A 83 23.29 6.14 15.42
C GLN A 83 22.39 7.34 15.73
N VAL A 84 21.56 7.73 14.75
CA VAL A 84 20.49 8.72 14.93
C VAL A 84 19.30 8.03 15.58
N VAL A 85 18.79 8.61 16.66
CA VAL A 85 17.63 8.12 17.41
C VAL A 85 16.70 9.29 17.72
N THR A 86 15.42 9.02 17.86
CA THR A 86 14.43 10.02 18.27
C THR A 86 14.33 10.05 19.79
N LEU A 87 14.55 11.23 20.38
CA LEU A 87 14.42 11.54 21.79
C LEU A 87 13.02 12.09 22.10
N SER A 88 12.24 11.39 22.91
CA SER A 88 10.99 11.92 23.46
C SER A 88 11.17 12.29 24.94
N LYS A 89 11.03 13.59 25.25
CA LYS A 89 11.18 14.15 26.60
C LYS A 89 9.97 13.88 27.51
N SER A 90 8.85 13.41 26.97
CA SER A 90 7.61 13.15 27.73
C SER A 90 7.24 11.67 27.65
N VAL A 91 7.34 10.96 28.78
CA VAL A 91 6.98 9.53 28.87
C VAL A 91 5.48 9.29 28.57
N GLU A 92 4.63 10.30 28.82
CA GLU A 92 3.17 10.23 28.65
C GLU A 92 2.70 10.32 27.19
N ARG A 93 3.46 10.97 26.29
CA ARG A 93 3.10 11.11 24.85
C ARG A 93 3.29 9.82 24.04
N ILE A 94 4.01 8.85 24.58
CA ILE A 94 4.47 7.66 23.84
C ILE A 94 3.30 6.73 23.50
N TRP A 95 2.35 6.57 24.43
CA TRP A 95 1.19 5.68 24.21
C TRP A 95 0.21 6.23 23.18
N THR A 96 0.24 7.53 22.92
CA THR A 96 -0.65 8.20 21.97
C THR A 96 -0.04 8.36 20.57
N GLU A 97 1.29 8.43 20.45
CA GLU A 97 1.96 8.72 19.17
C GLU A 97 2.46 7.48 18.39
N LEU A 98 2.77 6.36 19.07
CA LEU A 98 3.16 5.11 18.41
C LEU A 98 2.11 4.54 17.43
N PRO A 99 0.78 4.60 17.68
CA PRO A 99 -0.18 4.15 16.68
C PRO A 99 -0.21 5.07 15.44
N ILE A 100 0.15 6.36 15.55
CA ILE A 100 -0.03 7.33 14.47
C ILE A 100 0.94 7.10 13.31
N LEU A 101 2.21 6.78 13.59
CA LEU A 101 3.23 6.57 12.54
C LEU A 101 2.99 5.28 11.74
N GLN A 102 2.58 4.19 12.39
CA GLN A 102 2.21 2.95 11.68
C GLN A 102 0.93 3.14 10.86
N ILE A 103 -0.01 3.93 11.38
CA ILE A 103 -1.24 4.29 10.70
C ILE A 103 -0.92 5.18 9.47
N GLN A 104 0.03 6.11 9.57
CA GLN A 104 0.45 6.99 8.48
C GLN A 104 1.20 6.23 7.37
N GLU A 105 2.10 5.30 7.70
CA GLU A 105 2.71 4.41 6.69
C GLU A 105 1.65 3.55 5.98
N LYS A 106 0.64 3.05 6.71
CA LYS A 106 -0.50 2.34 6.11
C LYS A 106 -1.33 3.25 5.21
N TYR A 107 -1.68 4.47 5.64
CA TYR A 107 -2.43 5.41 4.83
C TYR A 107 -1.66 5.81 3.56
N ARG A 108 -0.35 6.04 3.66
CA ARG A 108 0.50 6.31 2.49
C ARG A 108 0.52 5.14 1.51
N GLN A 109 0.64 3.91 2.00
CA GLN A 109 0.57 2.70 1.15
C GLN A 109 -0.82 2.51 0.50
N ILE A 110 -1.88 2.94 1.19
CA ILE A 110 -3.24 2.93 0.68
C ILE A 110 -3.38 3.99 -0.42
N GLU A 111 -2.93 5.21 -0.20
CA GLU A 111 -2.91 6.29 -1.21
C GLU A 111 -2.05 5.94 -2.42
N GLU A 112 -0.85 5.37 -2.23
CA GLU A 112 0.01 4.89 -3.32
C GLU A 112 -0.62 3.73 -4.10
N ARG A 113 -1.48 2.92 -3.46
CA ARG A 113 -2.29 1.91 -4.17
C ARG A 113 -3.40 2.57 -4.98
N TYR A 114 -4.15 3.49 -4.38
CA TYR A 114 -5.20 4.23 -5.09
C TYR A 114 -4.64 5.02 -6.29
N ALA A 115 -3.52 5.71 -6.11
CA ALA A 115 -2.84 6.45 -7.17
C ALA A 115 -2.33 5.56 -8.31
N ARG A 116 -1.93 4.31 -8.01
CA ARG A 116 -1.51 3.34 -9.04
C ARG A 116 -2.68 2.78 -9.87
N VAL A 117 -3.89 2.79 -9.32
CA VAL A 117 -5.09 2.30 -10.02
C VAL A 117 -5.66 3.39 -10.92
N ILE A 118 -5.60 4.66 -10.50
CA ILE A 118 -6.08 5.81 -11.25
C ILE A 118 -5.18 6.08 -12.46
N GLY A 119 -5.77 6.18 -13.65
CA GLY A 119 -5.05 6.49 -14.89
C GLY A 119 -4.32 5.32 -15.53
N LYS A 120 -4.32 4.13 -14.90
CA LYS A 120 -3.76 2.92 -15.50
C LYS A 120 -4.57 2.54 -16.74
N LYS A 121 -3.85 2.26 -17.82
CA LYS A 121 -4.41 1.78 -19.08
C LYS A 121 -4.07 0.32 -19.26
N HIS A 122 -4.99 -0.48 -19.75
CA HIS A 122 -4.75 -1.89 -20.03
C HIS A 122 -5.51 -2.35 -21.27
N LEU A 123 -5.02 -3.43 -21.87
CA LEU A 123 -5.62 -4.06 -23.06
C LEU A 123 -6.07 -5.46 -22.66
N THR A 124 -7.36 -5.71 -22.83
CA THR A 124 -7.98 -7.01 -22.56
C THR A 124 -8.26 -7.69 -23.89
N ILE A 125 -7.76 -8.92 -24.04
CA ILE A 125 -8.00 -9.75 -25.23
C ILE A 125 -8.71 -11.02 -24.75
N LYS A 126 -9.86 -11.34 -25.34
CA LYS A 126 -10.65 -12.53 -25.04
C LYS A 126 -10.90 -13.31 -26.31
N ALA A 127 -10.81 -14.63 -26.23
CA ALA A 127 -11.19 -15.54 -27.28
C ALA A 127 -12.08 -16.63 -26.67
N ASN A 128 -13.30 -16.78 -27.19
CA ASN A 128 -14.27 -17.76 -26.73
C ASN A 128 -14.67 -18.67 -27.89
N PHE A 129 -14.87 -19.95 -27.59
CA PHE A 129 -15.42 -20.93 -28.51
C PHE A 129 -16.77 -21.39 -27.98
N VAL A 130 -17.80 -21.34 -28.82
CA VAL A 130 -19.17 -21.71 -28.47
C VAL A 130 -19.58 -22.91 -29.32
N GLN A 131 -20.13 -23.93 -28.67
CA GLN A 131 -20.74 -25.08 -29.32
C GLN A 131 -22.08 -25.38 -28.66
N GLY A 132 -23.16 -25.21 -29.41
CA GLY A 132 -24.52 -25.55 -29.01
C GLY A 132 -24.86 -27.01 -29.29
N PHE A 133 -25.66 -27.58 -28.40
CA PHE A 133 -26.23 -28.93 -28.55
C PHE A 133 -27.63 -28.86 -29.15
N LYS A 134 -28.04 -29.92 -29.85
CA LYS A 134 -29.37 -30.04 -30.48
C LYS A 134 -30.41 -30.43 -29.43
N GLU A 135 -31.61 -29.85 -29.55
CA GLU A 135 -32.81 -30.37 -28.90
C GLU A 135 -33.71 -31.03 -29.97
N SER A 136 -34.28 -32.19 -29.64
CA SER A 136 -35.18 -32.93 -30.53
C SER A 136 -36.58 -32.89 -29.93
N THR A 137 -37.46 -32.02 -30.45
CA THR A 137 -38.86 -31.99 -30.07
C THR A 137 -39.69 -32.74 -31.10
N SER A 138 -40.44 -33.77 -30.68
CA SER A 138 -41.19 -34.67 -31.57
C SER A 138 -42.46 -34.07 -32.21
N LEU A 139 -42.75 -32.78 -31.97
CA LEU A 139 -44.06 -32.16 -32.27
C LEU A 139 -43.99 -30.85 -33.07
N VAL A 140 -42.81 -30.47 -33.60
CA VAL A 140 -42.66 -29.23 -34.40
C VAL A 140 -41.80 -29.52 -35.64
N ASP A 141 -42.25 -29.06 -36.81
CA ASP A 141 -41.60 -29.24 -38.13
C ASP A 141 -40.26 -28.50 -38.28
N GLU A 142 -39.87 -27.66 -37.30
CA GLU A 142 -38.67 -26.85 -37.36
C GLU A 142 -37.64 -27.34 -36.32
N GLU A 143 -36.67 -28.14 -36.78
CA GLU A 143 -35.53 -28.53 -35.94
C GLU A 143 -34.57 -27.35 -35.79
N ILE A 144 -34.27 -26.95 -34.53
CA ILE A 144 -33.23 -25.96 -34.25
C ILE A 144 -31.87 -26.63 -34.45
N GLY A 145 -31.21 -26.26 -35.56
CA GLY A 145 -29.92 -26.81 -35.98
C GLY A 145 -28.77 -26.59 -35.00
N LYS A 146 -27.68 -27.36 -35.18
CA LYS A 146 -26.45 -27.24 -34.36
C LYS A 146 -25.79 -25.88 -34.62
N ARG A 147 -25.38 -25.19 -33.55
CA ARG A 147 -24.66 -23.91 -33.64
C ARG A 147 -23.23 -24.08 -33.16
N SER A 148 -22.26 -23.60 -33.92
CA SER A 148 -20.87 -23.45 -33.46
C SER A 148 -20.34 -22.08 -33.81
N GLY A 149 -19.38 -21.56 -33.04
CA GLY A 149 -18.82 -20.25 -33.33
C GLY A 149 -17.58 -19.93 -32.52
N VAL A 150 -16.85 -18.93 -33.03
CA VAL A 150 -15.72 -18.30 -32.36
C VAL A 150 -16.04 -16.84 -32.12
N HIS A 151 -15.61 -16.34 -30.98
CA HIS A 151 -15.78 -14.97 -30.55
C HIS A 151 -14.43 -14.43 -30.14
N PHE A 152 -14.05 -13.29 -30.69
CA PHE A 152 -12.83 -12.57 -30.36
C PHE A 152 -13.16 -11.15 -29.94
N GLU A 153 -12.57 -10.70 -28.85
CA GLU A 153 -12.81 -9.37 -28.30
C GLU A 153 -11.47 -8.75 -27.88
N ALA A 154 -11.24 -7.52 -28.30
CA ALA A 154 -10.10 -6.71 -27.88
C ALA A 154 -10.60 -5.35 -27.40
N ILE A 155 -10.39 -5.05 -26.12
CA ILE A 155 -10.84 -3.80 -25.49
C ILE A 155 -9.67 -3.09 -24.83
N TYR A 156 -9.54 -1.81 -25.14
CA TYR A 156 -8.59 -0.93 -24.49
C TYR A 156 -9.30 -0.05 -23.47
N SER A 157 -8.86 -0.16 -22.22
CA SER A 157 -9.58 0.43 -21.08
C SER A 157 -8.67 1.32 -20.23
N LYS A 158 -9.27 2.35 -19.65
CA LYS A 158 -8.60 3.33 -18.79
C LYS A 158 -9.42 3.59 -17.54
N ASN A 159 -8.74 3.48 -16.39
CA ASN A 159 -9.33 3.80 -15.10
C ASN A 159 -9.30 5.31 -14.89
N TYR A 160 -10.46 5.92 -14.62
CA TYR A 160 -10.56 7.34 -14.29
C TYR A 160 -10.63 7.56 -12.78
N THR A 161 -11.28 6.64 -12.06
CA THR A 161 -11.24 6.56 -10.59
C THR A 161 -11.01 5.09 -10.19
N SER A 162 -10.90 4.80 -8.88
CA SER A 162 -10.80 3.41 -8.41
C SER A 162 -12.08 2.59 -8.63
N GLN A 163 -13.20 3.24 -8.97
CA GLN A 163 -14.50 2.63 -9.14
C GLN A 163 -15.09 2.88 -10.53
N PHE A 164 -14.42 3.68 -11.35
CA PHE A 164 -14.90 4.07 -12.67
C PHE A 164 -13.85 3.80 -13.73
N GLU A 165 -14.21 2.92 -14.65
CA GLU A 165 -13.40 2.51 -15.79
C GLU A 165 -14.18 2.71 -17.09
N LEU A 166 -13.52 3.22 -18.12
CA LEU A 166 -14.08 3.29 -19.46
C LEU A 166 -13.16 2.60 -20.45
N GLY A 167 -13.75 1.78 -21.31
CA GLY A 167 -13.06 1.05 -22.35
C GLY A 167 -13.74 1.16 -23.71
N ALA A 168 -12.94 1.04 -24.76
CA ALA A 168 -13.40 0.99 -26.14
C ALA A 168 -12.68 -0.14 -26.87
N GLY A 169 -13.41 -0.86 -27.71
CA GLY A 169 -12.88 -2.08 -28.31
C GLY A 169 -13.61 -2.53 -29.56
N LEU A 170 -13.09 -3.62 -30.11
CA LEU A 170 -13.66 -4.31 -31.26
C LEU A 170 -13.97 -5.74 -30.86
N ARG A 171 -15.09 -6.23 -31.39
CA ARG A 171 -15.53 -7.59 -31.22
C ARG A 171 -15.82 -8.19 -32.59
N TYR A 172 -15.29 -9.38 -32.82
CA TYR A 172 -15.51 -10.18 -34.01
C TYR A 172 -16.16 -11.51 -33.61
N ASP A 173 -17.33 -11.77 -34.16
CA ASP A 173 -18.06 -13.02 -33.97
C ASP A 173 -18.17 -13.74 -35.32
N SER A 174 -17.89 -15.04 -35.31
CA SER A 174 -18.10 -15.92 -36.46
C SER A 174 -18.84 -17.16 -36.00
N GLU A 175 -20.08 -17.31 -36.45
CA GLU A 175 -20.97 -18.42 -36.11
C GLU A 175 -21.39 -19.17 -37.36
N VAL A 176 -21.56 -20.48 -37.25
CA VAL A 176 -22.13 -21.35 -38.29
C VAL A 176 -23.33 -22.05 -37.67
N LEU A 177 -24.48 -21.89 -38.33
CA LEU A 177 -25.69 -22.65 -38.02
C LEU A 177 -25.86 -23.74 -39.08
N GLN A 178 -25.86 -25.00 -38.64
CA GLN A 178 -26.04 -26.15 -39.52
C GLN A 178 -27.49 -26.63 -39.43
N LYS A 179 -28.24 -26.54 -40.55
CA LYS A 179 -29.61 -27.08 -40.66
C LYS A 179 -29.57 -28.41 -41.41
N GLU A 180 -29.57 -29.53 -40.68
CA GLU A 180 -29.42 -30.87 -41.28
C GLU A 180 -30.58 -31.25 -42.21
N GLN A 181 -31.82 -30.86 -41.89
CA GLN A 181 -32.99 -31.16 -42.74
C GLN A 181 -32.90 -30.56 -44.16
N THR A 182 -32.09 -29.52 -44.35
CA THR A 182 -31.89 -28.86 -45.66
C THR A 182 -30.45 -28.95 -46.16
N ASN A 183 -29.58 -29.64 -45.41
CA ASN A 183 -28.12 -29.68 -45.62
C ASN A 183 -27.54 -28.29 -45.93
N LEU A 184 -27.97 -27.29 -45.17
CA LEU A 184 -27.64 -25.88 -45.38
C LEU A 184 -26.84 -25.35 -44.21
N ASP A 185 -25.61 -24.92 -44.49
CA ASP A 185 -24.76 -24.18 -43.55
C ASP A 185 -24.98 -22.68 -43.74
N ILE A 186 -25.43 -22.00 -42.69
CA ILE A 186 -25.65 -20.56 -42.69
C ILE A 186 -24.52 -19.91 -41.88
N PRO A 187 -23.47 -19.38 -42.53
CA PRO A 187 -22.43 -18.63 -41.85
C PRO A 187 -22.94 -17.23 -41.49
N THR A 188 -22.62 -16.77 -40.28
CA THR A 188 -22.90 -15.41 -39.81
C THR A 188 -21.62 -14.83 -39.23
N THR A 189 -21.18 -13.70 -39.80
CA THR A 189 -20.06 -12.93 -39.26
C THR A 189 -20.55 -11.56 -38.78
N ARG A 190 -20.04 -11.11 -37.65
CA ARG A 190 -20.37 -9.78 -37.10
C ARG A 190 -19.11 -9.11 -36.62
N LEU A 191 -18.95 -7.84 -37.00
CA LEU A 191 -17.95 -6.94 -36.46
C LEU A 191 -18.68 -5.85 -35.69
N LEU A 192 -18.36 -5.71 -34.41
CA LEU A 192 -19.02 -4.80 -33.49
C LEU A 192 -17.98 -3.86 -32.87
N VAL A 193 -18.38 -2.60 -32.70
CA VAL A 193 -17.67 -1.65 -31.85
C VAL A 193 -18.25 -1.75 -30.45
N MET A 194 -17.37 -1.88 -29.46
CA MET A 194 -17.73 -2.04 -28.06
C MET A 194 -17.33 -0.78 -27.29
N LEU A 195 -18.24 -0.31 -26.44
CA LEU A 195 -17.95 0.67 -25.40
C LEU A 195 -18.34 0.02 -24.07
N GLU A 196 -17.41 -0.03 -23.14
CA GLU A 196 -17.64 -0.57 -21.79
C GLU A 196 -17.41 0.52 -20.74
N GLY A 197 -18.24 0.50 -19.70
CA GLY A 197 -18.14 1.38 -18.55
C GLY A 197 -18.52 0.59 -17.29
N LEU A 198 -17.62 0.57 -16.32
CA LEU A 198 -17.79 -0.07 -15.02
C LEU A 198 -17.67 0.97 -13.91
#